data_AF-F4R3B7-F1
#
_entry.id   AF-F4R3B7-F1
#
_cell.length_a   1.000
_cell.length_b   1.000
_cell.length_c   1.000
_cell.angle_alpha   90.00
_cell.angle_beta   90.00
_cell.angle_gamma   90.00
#
_symmetry.space_group_name_H-M   'P 1'
#
loop_
_entity.id
_entity.type
_entity.pdbx_description
1 polymer ?
#
loop_
_entity_poly.entity_id
_entity_poly.type
_entity_poly.pdbx_seq_one_letter_code
_entity_poly.pdbx_strand_id
1 'polypeptide(L)'
;MPYAWAPLQFFAVDGMRRYGYSEEADRLSINFGSMVLKTFLNTGEVWEKYDGVQRDETVKLKYGYPTNEIGFGWTNAVFTRFYDQLSDVGKEHLLRLDGIPIPSDLV
;
A
#
# COMPACT_ATOMS: atom_id res chain seq x y z
N MET A 1 7.42 8.71 13.70
CA MET A 1 8.43 8.36 12.68
C MET A 1 7.73 7.48 11.66
N PRO A 2 7.87 7.75 10.35
CA PRO A 2 6.75 8.19 9.53
C PRO A 2 5.75 7.07 9.21
N TYR A 3 4.55 7.24 9.73
CA TYR A 3 3.45 6.31 9.50
C TYR A 3 2.88 6.54 8.10
N ALA A 4 2.84 5.50 7.28
CA ALA A 4 2.07 5.48 6.05
C ALA A 4 0.62 5.12 6.39
N TRP A 5 -0.27 6.11 6.26
CA TRP A 5 -1.71 5.95 6.43
C TRP A 5 -2.40 5.93 5.08
N ALA A 6 -3.27 4.95 4.84
CA ALA A 6 -3.95 4.77 3.57
C ALA A 6 -4.71 6.03 3.07
N PRO A 7 -5.46 6.77 3.93
CA PRO A 7 -6.15 7.99 3.49
C PRO A 7 -5.20 9.07 2.96
N LEU A 8 -4.03 9.23 3.58
CA LEU A 8 -3.04 10.22 3.11
C LEU A 8 -2.47 9.83 1.75
N GLN A 9 -2.24 8.53 1.53
CA GLN A 9 -1.81 8.04 0.22
C GLN A 9 -2.89 8.29 -0.82
N PHE A 10 -4.15 8.01 -0.49
CA PHE A 10 -5.28 8.25 -1.39
C PHE A 10 -5.36 9.70 -1.84
N PHE A 11 -5.34 10.67 -0.93
CA PHE A 11 -5.43 12.07 -1.31
C PHE A 11 -4.22 12.55 -2.13
N ALA A 12 -3.03 12.04 -1.82
CA ALA A 12 -1.83 12.34 -2.59
C ALA A 12 -1.93 11.80 -4.03
N VAL A 13 -2.28 10.52 -4.20
CA VAL A 13 -2.43 9.88 -5.51
C VAL A 13 -3.56 10.52 -6.31
N ASP A 14 -4.74 10.70 -5.71
CA ASP A 14 -5.89 11.29 -6.39
C ASP A 14 -5.62 12.74 -6.80
N GLY A 15 -4.93 13.50 -5.95
CA GLY A 15 -4.43 14.83 -6.28
C GLY A 15 -3.45 14.81 -7.47
N MET A 16 -2.42 13.96 -7.43
CA MET A 16 -1.45 13.84 -8.52
C MET A 16 -2.13 13.52 -9.86
N ARG A 17 -3.08 12.58 -9.88
CA ARG A 17 -3.85 12.25 -11.09
C ARG A 17 -4.63 13.43 -11.64
N ARG A 18 -5.32 14.19 -10.78
CA ARG A 18 -6.12 15.36 -11.20
C ARG A 18 -5.28 16.46 -11.83
N TYR A 19 -4.01 16.54 -11.49
CA TYR A 19 -3.08 17.56 -12.01
C TYR A 19 -2.11 17.02 -13.07
N GLY A 20 -2.33 15.80 -13.58
CA GLY A 20 -1.55 15.24 -14.70
C GLY A 20 -0.25 14.52 -14.30
N TYR A 21 0.06 14.41 -13.01
CA TYR A 21 1.23 13.70 -12.46
C TYR A 21 0.97 12.19 -12.38
N SER A 22 0.67 11.57 -13.52
CA SER A 22 0.26 10.17 -13.57
C SER A 22 1.40 9.22 -13.20
N GLU A 23 2.62 9.48 -13.65
CA GLU A 23 3.77 8.63 -13.36
C GLU A 23 4.09 8.60 -11.85
N GLU A 24 4.05 9.76 -11.20
CA GLU A 24 4.28 9.86 -9.76
C GLU A 24 3.16 9.21 -8.96
N ALA A 25 1.92 9.35 -9.43
CA ALA A 25 0.75 8.68 -8.84
C ALA A 25 0.86 7.15 -8.94
N ASP A 26 1.28 6.63 -10.11
CA ASP A 26 1.55 5.20 -10.32
C ASP A 26 2.67 4.73 -9.37
N ARG A 27 3.78 5.47 -9.32
CA ARG A 27 4.91 5.14 -8.46
C ARG A 27 4.49 5.07 -6.99
N LEU A 28 3.70 6.02 -6.50
CA LEU A 28 3.23 5.99 -5.11
C LEU A 28 2.23 4.86 -4.85
N SER A 29 1.32 4.61 -5.81
CA SER A 29 0.34 3.52 -5.74
C SER A 29 1.02 2.15 -5.64
N ILE A 30 2.04 1.91 -6.48
CA ILE A 30 2.85 0.69 -6.49
C ILE A 30 3.60 0.53 -5.16
N ASN A 31 4.25 1.58 -4.66
CA ASN A 31 5.03 1.51 -3.42
C ASN A 31 4.17 1.24 -2.19
N PHE A 32 3.00 1.87 -2.08
CA PHE A 32 2.08 1.62 -0.97
C PHE A 32 1.41 0.25 -1.10
N GLY A 33 0.92 -0.09 -2.29
CA GLY A 33 0.24 -1.35 -2.55
C GLY A 33 1.14 -2.56 -2.31
N SER A 34 2.40 -2.53 -2.77
CA SER A 34 3.34 -3.63 -2.55
C SER A 34 3.69 -3.82 -1.07
N MET A 35 3.76 -2.74 -0.30
CA MET A 35 3.98 -2.83 1.15
C MET A 35 2.79 -3.52 1.86
N VAL A 36 1.56 -3.13 1.53
CA VAL A 36 0.35 -3.80 2.06
C VAL A 36 0.32 -5.27 1.66
N LEU A 37 0.61 -5.58 0.38
CA LEU A 37 0.61 -6.95 -0.13
C LEU A 37 1.69 -7.82 0.53
N LYS A 38 2.91 -7.32 0.65
CA LYS A 38 4.03 -8.01 1.31
C LYS A 38 3.65 -8.41 2.73
N THR A 39 3.12 -7.46 3.51
CA THR A 39 2.67 -7.74 4.87
C THR A 39 1.54 -8.77 4.88
N PHE A 40 0.55 -8.64 4.00
CA PHE A 40 -0.55 -9.58 3.91
C PHE A 40 -0.08 -11.00 3.58
N LEU A 41 0.87 -11.17 2.66
CA LEU A 41 1.43 -12.48 2.33
C LEU A 41 2.22 -13.10 3.50
N ASN A 42 2.88 -12.27 4.32
CA ASN A 42 3.67 -12.74 5.46
C ASN A 42 2.81 -13.08 6.69
N THR A 43 1.73 -12.34 6.91
CA THR A 43 0.96 -12.37 8.17
C THR A 43 -0.47 -12.88 8.01
N GLY A 44 -1.04 -12.80 6.81
CA GLY A 44 -2.47 -12.98 6.56
C GLY A 44 -3.32 -11.76 6.94
N GLU A 45 -2.70 -10.64 7.29
CA GLU A 45 -3.36 -9.49 7.92
C GLU A 45 -3.17 -8.19 7.14
N VAL A 46 -4.16 -7.31 7.24
CA VAL A 46 -4.11 -5.94 6.72
C VAL A 46 -4.21 -4.98 7.90
N TRP A 47 -3.36 -3.96 7.93
CA TRP A 47 -3.20 -3.10 9.11
C TRP A 47 -3.68 -1.67 8.86
N GLU A 48 -4.03 -0.96 9.93
CA GLU A 48 -4.42 0.45 9.89
C GLU A 48 -3.28 1.35 9.39
N LYS A 49 -2.06 1.10 9.87
CA LYS A 49 -0.83 1.88 9.62
C LYS A 49 0.35 0.98 9.29
N TYR A 50 1.25 1.53 8.50
CA TYR A 50 2.52 0.91 8.13
C TYR A 50 3.70 1.84 8.46
N ASP A 51 4.89 1.28 8.70
CA ASP A 51 6.13 2.05 8.70
C ASP A 51 6.56 2.28 7.24
N GLY A 52 6.54 3.53 6.79
CA GLY A 52 6.87 3.86 5.40
C GLY A 52 8.35 3.71 5.04
N VAL A 53 9.24 3.58 6.02
CA VAL A 53 10.68 3.40 5.82
C VAL A 53 11.03 1.92 5.83
N GLN A 54 10.57 1.17 6.83
CA GLN A 54 10.83 -0.27 6.93
C GLN A 54 9.96 -1.10 5.97
N ARG A 55 8.85 -0.51 5.50
CA ARG A 55 7.89 -1.13 4.59
C ARG A 55 7.31 -2.41 5.16
N ASP A 56 6.76 -2.28 6.37
CA ASP A 56 6.08 -3.32 7.14
C ASP A 56 5.04 -2.71 8.11
N GLU A 57 4.36 -3.57 8.87
CA GLU A 57 3.35 -3.22 9.87
C GLU A 57 3.94 -2.81 11.24
N THR A 58 5.27 -2.77 11.39
CA THR A 58 5.95 -2.59 12.68
C THR A 58 5.94 -1.13 13.14
N VAL A 59 4.75 -0.68 13.50
CA VAL A 59 4.51 0.70 13.90
C VAL A 59 4.75 0.86 15.40
N LYS A 60 5.83 1.58 15.78
CA LYS A 60 6.01 2.02 17.17
C LYS A 60 5.02 3.13 17.48
N LEU A 61 3.95 2.80 18.20
CA LEU A 61 2.92 3.75 18.62
C LEU A 61 3.45 4.64 19.73
N LYS A 62 3.56 5.95 19.46
CA LYS A 62 4.00 6.94 20.44
C LYS A 62 2.83 7.74 21.04
N TYR A 63 1.71 7.80 20.32
CA TYR A 63 0.50 8.56 20.68
C TYR A 63 -0.75 7.85 20.12
N GLY A 64 -1.85 7.84 20.86
CA GLY A 64 -3.12 7.19 20.46
C GLY A 64 -3.39 5.87 21.20
N TYR A 65 -4.15 4.98 20.57
CA TYR A 65 -4.42 3.62 21.07
C TYR A 65 -3.13 2.80 21.23
N PRO A 66 -3.09 1.82 22.14
CA PRO A 66 -1.89 1.04 22.40
C PRO A 66 -1.53 0.06 21.27
N THR A 67 -2.42 -0.13 20.30
CA THR A 67 -2.35 -1.17 19.27
C THR A 67 -2.53 -0.60 17.86
N ASN A 68 -1.90 -1.28 16.89
CA ASN A 68 -2.17 -1.08 15.47
C ASN A 68 -3.27 -2.06 15.11
N GLU A 69 -4.37 -1.60 14.52
CA GLU A 69 -5.55 -2.45 14.35
C GLU A 69 -5.48 -3.28 13.07
N ILE A 70 -5.87 -4.56 13.18
CA ILE A 70 -6.00 -5.50 12.06
C ILE A 70 -7.38 -5.35 11.42
N GLY A 71 -7.47 -5.45 10.10
CA GLY A 71 -8.72 -5.45 9.34
C GLY A 71 -9.31 -4.05 9.13
N PHE A 72 -8.51 -3.12 8.60
CA PHE A 72 -8.94 -1.72 8.50
C PHE A 72 -9.55 -1.35 7.14
N GLY A 73 -10.81 -0.88 7.16
CA GLY A 73 -11.60 -0.63 5.95
C GLY A 73 -10.97 0.35 4.95
N TRP A 74 -10.32 1.42 5.43
CA TRP A 74 -9.63 2.35 4.52
C TRP A 74 -8.42 1.72 3.84
N THR A 75 -7.72 0.78 4.47
CA THR A 75 -6.52 0.17 3.88
C THR A 75 -6.95 -0.75 2.75
N ASN A 76 -8.00 -1.55 2.99
CA ASN A 76 -8.63 -2.39 1.99
C ASN A 76 -9.08 -1.57 0.77
N ALA A 77 -9.84 -0.50 1.00
CA ALA A 77 -10.39 0.33 -0.07
C ALA A 77 -9.31 1.04 -0.90
N VAL A 78 -8.25 1.53 -0.26
CA VAL A 78 -7.15 2.21 -0.95
C VAL A 78 -6.29 1.22 -1.73
N PHE A 79 -6.01 0.04 -1.18
CA PHE A 79 -5.29 -1.01 -1.89
C PHE A 79 -6.03 -1.41 -3.18
N THR A 80 -7.32 -1.75 -3.09
CA THR A 80 -8.11 -2.17 -4.26
C THR A 80 -8.20 -1.05 -5.29
N ARG A 81 -8.47 0.19 -4.86
CA ARG A 81 -8.53 1.33 -5.78
C ARG A 81 -7.21 1.55 -6.51
N PHE A 82 -6.09 1.50 -5.80
CA PHE A 82 -4.77 1.67 -6.42
C PHE A 82 -4.53 0.56 -7.44
N TYR A 83 -4.76 -0.70 -7.07
CA TYR A 83 -4.58 -1.83 -7.97
C TYR A 83 -5.43 -1.72 -9.23
N ASP A 84 -6.71 -1.33 -9.10
CA ASP A 84 -7.64 -1.17 -10.22
C ASP A 84 -7.25 -0.06 -11.20
N GLN A 85 -6.56 0.98 -10.70
CA GLN A 85 -6.13 2.13 -11.50
C GLN A 85 -4.78 1.94 -12.19
N LEU A 86 -4.00 0.93 -11.80
CA LEU A 86 -2.73 0.61 -12.44
C LEU A 86 -2.95 -0.04 -13.81
N SER A 87 -2.08 0.28 -14.77
CA SER A 87 -1.94 -0.50 -16.01
C SER A 87 -1.47 -1.93 -15.69
N ASP A 88 -1.55 -2.83 -16.68
CA ASP A 88 -1.08 -4.21 -16.49
C ASP A 88 0.41 -4.27 -16.09
N VAL A 89 1.23 -3.41 -16.69
CA VAL A 89 2.65 -3.23 -16.31
C VAL A 89 2.78 -2.73 -14.87
N GLY A 90 1.94 -1.78 -14.45
CA GLY A 90 1.93 -1.27 -13.08
C GLY A 90 1.53 -2.35 -12.05
N LYS A 91 0.53 -3.18 -12.37
CA LYS A 91 0.13 -4.33 -11.54
C LYS A 91 1.25 -5.34 -11.43
N GLU A 92 1.91 -5.67 -12.54
CA GLU A 92 3.07 -6.57 -12.56
C GLU A 92 4.22 -6.02 -11.69
N HIS A 93 4.50 -4.72 -11.77
CA HIS A 93 5.49 -4.07 -10.91
C HIS A 93 5.14 -4.15 -9.43
N LEU A 94 3.88 -3.89 -9.06
CA LEU A 94 3.39 -4.02 -7.68
C LEU A 94 3.61 -5.43 -7.15
N LEU A 95 3.29 -6.45 -7.96
CA LEU A 95 3.42 -7.87 -7.58
C LEU A 95 4.87 -8.34 -7.46
N ARG A 96 5.85 -7.62 -8.02
CA ARG A 96 7.27 -8.01 -7.99
C ARG A 96 8.13 -7.17 -7.06
N LEU A 97 7.67 -5.97 -6.70
CA LEU A 97 8.43 -5.04 -5.89
C LEU A 97 8.77 -5.68 -4.53
N ASP A 98 9.99 -5.46 -4.04
CA ASP A 98 10.55 -6.10 -2.84
C ASP A 98 10.60 -7.64 -2.88
N GLY A 99 10.64 -8.24 -4.07
CA GLY A 99 10.76 -9.69 -4.23
C GLY A 99 9.49 -10.45 -3.85
N ILE A 100 8.33 -9.79 -3.89
CA ILE A 100 7.04 -10.44 -3.71
C ILE A 100 6.88 -11.54 -4.78
N PRO A 101 6.60 -12.80 -4.39
CA PRO A 101 6.41 -13.87 -5.36
C PRO A 101 5.08 -13.71 -6.08
N ILE A 102 5.05 -13.97 -7.39
CA ILE A 102 3.81 -14.06 -8.16
C ILE A 102 3.20 -15.45 -7.93
N PRO A 103 1.96 -15.55 -7.44
CA PRO A 103 1.21 -16.81 -7.44
C PRO A 103 1.15 -17.39 -8.85
N SER A 104 1.51 -18.67 -9.00
CA SER A 104 1.66 -19.34 -10.30
C SER A 104 0.38 -19.41 -11.14
N ASP A 105 -0.78 -19.13 -10.54
CA ASP A 105 -2.10 -19.07 -11.16
C ASP A 105 -2.43 -17.72 -11.82
N LEU A 106 -1.53 -16.73 -11.73
CA LEU A 106 -1.67 -15.39 -12.33
C LEU A 106 -0.75 -15.14 -13.55
N VAL A 107 -0.05 -16.18 -14.06
CA VAL A 107 0.83 -16.12 -15.24
C VAL A 107 0.19 -16.81 -16.44
#